data_AF-A0A348WR33-F1
#
_entry.id   AF-A0A348WR33-F1
#
_cell.length_a   1.000
_cell.length_b   1.000
_cell.length_c   1.000
_cell.angle_alpha   90.00
_cell.angle_beta   90.00
_cell.angle_gamma   90.00
#
_symmetry.space_group_name_H-M   'P 1'
#
loop_
_entity.id
_entity.type
_entity.pdbx_description
1 polymer ?
#
loop_
_entity_poly.entity_id
_entity_poly.type
_entity_poly.pdbx_seq_one_letter_code
_entity_poly.pdbx_strand_id
1 'polypeptide(L)'
;MKPLIISAVALAVLTACGPQQSQDTSAAEQTKVDKQPADLKGSAFNPNFRDYLKTISSDEFEGREPASAGEEKVVSFIENHFREWGLKPIDKENDSYRQPFPLVKIMPYKVSDMTFSGDNAPEAMKYRTEMMAWTMQVTDEVDLSDSDMVFVGYGIVAPEYDWNDYEGLDVEGKTVVMFVNDPGYATQDPELFNGNAMTYYGRWTYKYEEAARQGAAGALIIHETGPAGYGWGVVAGGSPVRFDLKRENNNMDRAKIEGWITKDSAEKLFAKQGMTLEDARQKALSDDFEAMPLNAQASVSVKNKFEFLDTNNVVGYIEGTKYPEEHVIYMAHHDHLGTDPVREDDPIYNGAQDNASGTAGLLAIAEKFAQQPAPERSIVFAAVGAEESGLLGSAWYADHPLFPLAKAVGGINMDVMNVYGPMKDLVVIGYGNSEMDEYVQPFLEEQGRYLTPNPTPEAGFFYRSDHFNLAKKGVPMLYAEGGNDHITKGKEWTEEQRAKYVAEAYHKPADEYNPDWDLRGTQQDLSAFYQLGRSLANSRDWPQWAEGNEFEAIRKETEEQRK
;
A
#
# COMPACT_ATOMS: atom_id res chain seq x y z
N MET A 1 -49.97 -38.24 -44.04
CA MET A 1 -51.15 -37.37 -44.23
C MET A 1 -50.73 -35.94 -43.92
N LYS A 2 -50.76 -35.05 -44.93
CA LYS A 2 -50.69 -33.57 -44.83
C LYS A 2 -52.08 -33.03 -44.39
N PRO A 3 -52.29 -31.73 -44.03
CA PRO A 3 -51.43 -30.55 -44.28
C PRO A 3 -51.21 -29.59 -43.07
N LEU A 4 -49.98 -29.12 -42.84
CA LEU A 4 -49.46 -27.75 -43.04
C LEU A 4 -50.35 -26.68 -43.72
N ILE A 5 -50.47 -25.51 -43.06
CA ILE A 5 -50.66 -24.19 -43.71
C ILE A 5 -49.62 -23.21 -43.16
N ILE A 6 -48.90 -22.60 -44.10
CA ILE A 6 -47.90 -21.53 -44.02
C ILE A 6 -48.53 -20.28 -44.66
N SER A 7 -48.13 -19.08 -44.26
CA SER A 7 -48.24 -17.84 -45.06
C SER A 7 -47.00 -16.98 -44.73
N ALA A 8 -46.00 -16.85 -45.61
CA ALA A 8 -45.88 -15.97 -46.80
C ALA A 8 -45.55 -14.50 -46.38
N VAL A 9 -44.28 -14.05 -46.35
CA VAL A 9 -43.35 -13.62 -47.44
C VAL A 9 -43.80 -12.38 -48.20
N ALA A 10 -42.97 -11.31 -48.20
CA ALA A 10 -42.68 -10.51 -49.39
C ALA A 10 -41.40 -9.67 -49.23
N LEU A 11 -40.36 -10.09 -49.96
CA LEU A 11 -39.21 -9.29 -50.39
C LEU A 11 -39.58 -8.65 -51.73
N ALA A 12 -39.14 -7.42 -52.00
CA ALA A 12 -39.12 -6.87 -53.36
C ALA A 12 -37.86 -6.03 -53.58
N VAL A 13 -37.07 -6.45 -54.58
CA VAL A 13 -35.92 -5.75 -55.18
C VAL A 13 -36.38 -5.20 -56.52
N LEU A 14 -35.98 -3.98 -56.88
CA LEU A 14 -35.76 -3.57 -58.27
C LEU A 14 -34.67 -2.48 -58.35
N THR A 15 -33.81 -2.63 -59.35
CA THR A 15 -32.53 -1.97 -59.67
C THR A 15 -32.66 -0.75 -60.58
N ALA A 16 -31.73 0.22 -60.52
CA ALA A 16 -31.16 0.92 -61.70
C ALA A 16 -30.00 1.89 -61.32
N CYS A 17 -29.00 1.98 -62.21
CA CYS A 17 -27.73 2.73 -62.07
C CYS A 17 -27.77 4.20 -62.55
N GLY A 18 -26.93 5.05 -61.93
CA GLY A 18 -26.18 6.18 -62.52
C GLY A 18 -26.64 7.62 -62.18
N PRO A 19 -25.81 8.67 -62.35
CA PRO A 19 -24.37 8.81 -62.07
C PRO A 19 -24.07 9.82 -60.93
N GLN A 20 -22.82 9.78 -60.49
CA GLN A 20 -22.16 10.60 -59.48
C GLN A 20 -22.28 12.12 -59.71
N GLN A 21 -22.67 12.85 -58.66
CA GLN A 21 -22.45 14.29 -58.54
C GLN A 21 -21.92 14.60 -57.13
N SER A 22 -20.66 15.02 -57.10
CA SER A 22 -19.96 15.59 -55.96
C SER A 22 -20.66 16.86 -55.47
N GLN A 23 -21.00 16.90 -54.19
CA GLN A 23 -21.27 18.15 -53.48
C GLN A 23 -20.35 18.24 -52.28
N ASP A 24 -19.33 19.07 -52.45
CA ASP A 24 -18.64 19.76 -51.36
C ASP A 24 -19.67 20.42 -50.45
N THR A 25 -19.71 20.00 -49.19
CA THR A 25 -20.22 20.83 -48.11
C THR A 25 -19.19 20.83 -47.00
N SER A 26 -18.39 21.91 -46.97
CA SER A 26 -17.65 22.30 -45.79
C SER A 26 -18.65 22.58 -44.68
N ALA A 27 -18.62 21.77 -43.62
CA ALA A 27 -19.11 22.17 -42.31
C ALA A 27 -17.92 21.99 -41.36
N ALA A 28 -17.37 23.12 -40.94
CA ALA A 28 -16.35 23.19 -39.92
C ALA A 28 -16.92 22.67 -38.60
N GLU A 29 -16.60 21.42 -38.25
CA GLU A 29 -16.57 21.02 -36.86
C GLU A 29 -15.32 21.64 -36.23
N GLN A 30 -15.54 22.77 -35.56
CA GLN A 30 -14.61 23.27 -34.55
C GLN A 30 -14.52 22.22 -33.45
N THR A 31 -13.54 21.33 -33.56
CA THR A 31 -12.92 20.69 -32.40
C THR A 31 -12.35 21.81 -31.53
N LYS A 32 -13.11 22.18 -30.49
CA LYS A 32 -12.52 22.83 -29.32
C LYS A 32 -11.59 21.81 -28.68
N VAL A 33 -10.36 21.75 -29.18
CA VAL A 33 -9.24 21.29 -28.38
C VAL A 33 -9.16 22.28 -27.23
N ASP A 34 -9.62 21.87 -26.05
CA ASP A 34 -9.38 22.61 -24.81
C ASP A 34 -7.87 22.83 -24.72
N LYS A 35 -7.44 24.05 -25.02
CA LYS A 35 -6.05 24.45 -24.82
C LYS A 35 -5.83 24.42 -23.32
N GLN A 36 -5.23 23.34 -22.82
CA GLN A 36 -4.72 23.30 -21.46
C GLN A 36 -3.84 24.54 -21.22
N PRO A 37 -3.92 25.20 -20.06
CA PRO A 37 -3.11 26.37 -19.78
C PRO A 37 -1.63 26.02 -19.96
N ALA A 38 -0.91 26.80 -20.78
CA ALA A 38 0.48 26.51 -21.11
C ALA A 38 1.46 26.89 -19.99
N ASP A 39 1.01 27.62 -18.97
CA ASP A 39 1.84 28.13 -17.86
C ASP A 39 1.17 27.83 -16.51
N LEU A 40 1.26 26.58 -16.03
CA LEU A 40 0.87 26.24 -14.66
C LEU A 40 2.10 26.31 -13.75
N LYS A 41 1.97 26.97 -12.59
CA LYS A 41 3.07 27.09 -11.64
C LYS A 41 3.50 25.69 -11.17
N GLY A 42 4.80 25.42 -11.22
CA GLY A 42 5.38 24.14 -10.82
C GLY A 42 5.27 23.01 -11.86
N SER A 43 4.61 23.21 -13.00
CA SER A 43 4.35 22.11 -13.95
C SER A 43 5.54 21.71 -14.84
N ALA A 44 6.73 22.26 -14.58
CA ALA A 44 7.99 21.96 -15.24
C ALA A 44 9.14 22.00 -14.21
N PHE A 45 9.02 21.16 -13.18
CA PHE A 45 9.91 21.11 -12.03
C PHE A 45 11.29 20.52 -12.37
N ASN A 46 11.30 19.36 -13.04
CA ASN A 46 12.50 18.62 -13.40
C ASN A 46 12.34 18.04 -14.84
N PRO A 47 13.21 18.42 -15.79
CA PRO A 47 13.11 17.97 -17.18
C PRO A 47 13.46 16.48 -17.38
N ASN A 48 14.24 15.87 -16.48
CA ASN A 48 14.72 14.49 -16.58
C ASN A 48 13.75 13.46 -15.98
N PHE A 49 12.74 13.89 -15.23
CA PHE A 49 11.75 13.00 -14.61
C PHE A 49 11.17 11.96 -15.58
N ARG A 50 10.80 12.39 -16.79
CA ARG A 50 10.24 11.49 -17.81
C ARG A 50 11.23 10.41 -18.23
N ASP A 51 12.50 10.78 -18.35
CA ASP A 51 13.55 9.84 -18.76
C ASP A 51 13.83 8.84 -17.63
N TYR A 52 13.86 9.28 -16.37
CA TYR A 52 13.97 8.37 -15.22
C TYR A 52 12.82 7.37 -15.19
N LEU A 53 11.58 7.86 -15.28
CA LEU A 53 10.39 7.03 -15.30
C LEU A 53 10.46 6.00 -16.42
N LYS A 54 10.69 6.46 -17.66
CA LYS A 54 10.78 5.57 -18.83
C LYS A 54 11.88 4.52 -18.69
N THR A 55 13.03 4.87 -18.11
CA THR A 55 14.15 3.94 -17.95
C THR A 55 13.83 2.89 -16.89
N ILE A 56 13.41 3.30 -15.70
CA ILE A 56 13.15 2.38 -14.57
C ILE A 56 12.03 1.39 -14.91
N SER A 57 11.00 1.85 -15.63
CA SER A 57 9.86 1.02 -16.04
C SER A 57 10.03 0.34 -17.40
N SER A 58 11.27 0.13 -17.87
CA SER A 58 11.51 -0.58 -19.12
C SER A 58 11.74 -2.06 -18.90
N ASP A 59 11.48 -2.87 -19.93
CA ASP A 59 11.73 -4.32 -19.93
C ASP A 59 13.16 -4.69 -19.53
N GLU A 60 14.13 -3.78 -19.77
CA GLU A 60 15.52 -3.97 -19.37
C GLU A 60 15.65 -4.16 -17.85
N PHE A 61 14.73 -3.63 -17.04
CA PHE A 61 14.71 -3.75 -15.58
C PHE A 61 13.88 -4.95 -15.09
N GLU A 62 13.31 -5.76 -15.99
CA GLU A 62 12.73 -7.08 -15.69
C GLU A 62 11.72 -7.07 -14.52
N GLY A 63 10.98 -5.97 -14.36
CA GLY A 63 9.99 -5.79 -13.30
C GLY A 63 10.53 -5.73 -11.87
N ARG A 64 11.85 -5.65 -11.67
CA ARG A 64 12.49 -5.26 -10.41
C ARG A 64 12.06 -6.09 -9.18
N GLU A 65 11.84 -7.40 -9.32
CA GLU A 65 11.56 -8.28 -8.15
C GLU A 65 12.73 -8.21 -7.15
N PRO A 66 12.49 -8.16 -5.83
CA PRO A 66 13.56 -8.22 -4.84
C PRO A 66 14.51 -9.40 -5.05
N ALA A 67 15.81 -9.18 -4.85
CA ALA A 67 16.90 -10.12 -5.06
C ALA A 67 17.04 -10.66 -6.51
N SER A 68 16.51 -9.94 -7.50
CA SER A 68 16.61 -10.30 -8.93
C SER A 68 17.69 -9.50 -9.67
N ALA A 69 17.96 -9.91 -10.92
CA ALA A 69 18.81 -9.11 -11.82
C ALA A 69 18.18 -7.75 -12.18
N GLY A 70 16.84 -7.67 -12.19
CA GLY A 70 16.10 -6.42 -12.38
C GLY A 70 16.31 -5.43 -11.23
N GLU A 71 16.28 -5.94 -9.99
CA GLU A 71 16.59 -5.14 -8.80
C GLU A 71 18.02 -4.57 -8.87
N GLU A 72 19.01 -5.39 -9.17
CA GLU A 72 20.41 -4.95 -9.24
C GLU A 72 20.60 -3.79 -10.23
N LYS A 73 19.84 -3.79 -11.33
CA LYS A 73 19.85 -2.71 -12.33
C LYS A 73 19.27 -1.41 -11.75
N VAL A 74 18.10 -1.45 -11.09
CA VAL A 74 17.50 -0.23 -10.50
C VAL A 74 18.32 0.30 -9.32
N VAL A 75 18.86 -0.59 -8.48
CA VAL A 75 19.76 -0.23 -7.38
C VAL A 75 21.00 0.49 -7.92
N SER A 76 21.64 -0.08 -8.94
CA SER A 76 22.81 0.53 -9.59
C SER A 76 22.46 1.86 -10.25
N PHE A 77 21.30 1.96 -10.91
CA PHE A 77 20.84 3.18 -11.56
C PHE A 77 20.69 4.34 -10.55
N ILE A 78 20.04 4.09 -9.41
CA ILE A 78 19.85 5.08 -8.36
C ILE A 78 21.18 5.45 -7.70
N GLU A 79 22.00 4.46 -7.34
CA GLU A 79 23.33 4.66 -6.74
C GLU A 79 24.23 5.53 -7.63
N ASN A 80 24.25 5.25 -8.94
CA ASN A 80 25.07 6.01 -9.89
C ASN A 80 24.63 7.47 -9.98
N HIS A 81 23.33 7.75 -9.98
CA HIS A 81 22.84 9.12 -9.97
C HIS A 81 23.12 9.84 -8.65
N PHE A 82 22.92 9.20 -7.50
CA PHE A 82 23.29 9.77 -6.20
C PHE A 82 24.77 10.14 -6.14
N ARG A 83 25.64 9.27 -6.67
CA ARG A 83 27.08 9.50 -6.78
C ARG A 83 27.41 10.65 -7.74
N GLU A 84 26.79 10.68 -8.91
CA GLU A 84 26.96 11.75 -9.91
C GLU A 84 26.60 13.13 -9.34
N TRP A 85 25.53 13.19 -8.55
CA TRP A 85 25.06 14.41 -7.91
C TRP A 85 25.82 14.77 -6.63
N GLY A 86 26.79 13.95 -6.21
CA GLY A 86 27.62 14.23 -5.04
C GLY A 86 26.88 14.11 -3.71
N LEU A 87 25.78 13.36 -3.65
CA LEU A 87 25.17 12.98 -2.38
C LEU A 87 26.18 12.18 -1.57
N LYS A 88 26.07 12.21 -0.25
CA LYS A 88 26.88 11.36 0.62
C LYS A 88 26.23 9.97 0.77
N PRO A 89 27.02 8.89 0.77
CA PRO A 89 26.52 7.53 0.95
C PRO A 89 26.11 7.25 2.40
N ILE A 90 25.19 6.29 2.59
CA ILE A 90 24.84 5.77 3.92
C ILE A 90 26.03 5.09 4.60
N ASP A 91 26.81 4.30 3.85
CA ASP A 91 28.07 3.73 4.29
C ASP A 91 29.23 4.58 3.76
N LYS A 92 29.70 5.50 4.60
CA LYS A 92 30.81 6.41 4.28
C LYS A 92 32.15 5.69 4.24
N GLU A 93 32.30 4.58 4.95
CA GLU A 93 33.58 3.86 5.05
C GLU A 93 33.87 3.09 3.76
N ASN A 94 32.82 2.51 3.17
CA ASN A 94 32.90 1.73 1.94
C ASN A 94 32.43 2.49 0.69
N ASP A 95 32.08 3.77 0.82
CA ASP A 95 31.55 4.61 -0.28
C ASP A 95 30.35 3.95 -1.00
N SER A 96 29.42 3.42 -0.21
CA SER A 96 28.25 2.68 -0.71
C SER A 96 26.94 3.32 -0.28
N TYR A 97 26.06 3.52 -1.25
CA TYR A 97 24.69 3.98 -1.02
C TYR A 97 23.76 2.83 -0.66
N ARG A 98 24.23 1.57 -0.77
CA ARG A 98 23.39 0.40 -0.54
C ARG A 98 23.30 0.10 0.94
N GLN A 99 22.08 -0.15 1.40
CA GLN A 99 21.79 -0.73 2.70
C GLN A 99 21.24 -2.13 2.48
N PRO A 100 22.09 -3.17 2.50
CA PRO A 100 21.64 -4.54 2.33
C PRO A 100 20.80 -4.99 3.52
N PHE A 101 19.80 -5.82 3.26
CA PHE A 101 19.02 -6.46 4.32
C PHE A 101 18.56 -7.86 3.93
N PRO A 102 18.51 -8.79 4.92
CA PRO A 102 18.22 -10.18 4.65
C PRO A 102 16.71 -10.44 4.66
N LEU A 103 16.26 -11.17 3.66
CA LEU A 103 14.90 -11.65 3.50
C LEU A 103 14.80 -13.16 3.64
N VAL A 104 13.58 -13.62 3.88
CA VAL A 104 13.17 -15.01 3.71
C VAL A 104 11.93 -15.08 2.82
N LYS A 105 12.02 -15.86 1.74
CA LYS A 105 10.91 -16.19 0.83
C LYS A 105 10.32 -17.54 1.27
N ILE A 106 9.14 -17.53 1.86
CA ILE A 106 8.41 -18.72 2.33
C ILE A 106 7.41 -19.11 1.23
N MET A 107 7.47 -20.36 0.79
CA MET A 107 6.73 -20.90 -0.36
C MET A 107 5.88 -22.11 0.06
N PRO A 108 4.64 -21.87 0.53
CA PRO A 108 3.69 -22.95 0.76
C PRO A 108 3.42 -23.71 -0.53
N TYR A 109 3.72 -25.02 -0.55
CA TYR A 109 3.47 -25.89 -1.70
C TYR A 109 2.35 -26.91 -1.43
N LYS A 110 1.95 -27.08 -0.17
CA LYS A 110 0.79 -27.89 0.19
C LYS A 110 0.14 -27.32 1.46
N VAL A 111 -1.14 -26.98 1.35
CA VAL A 111 -1.99 -26.57 2.47
C VAL A 111 -3.16 -27.54 2.52
N SER A 112 -3.49 -28.08 3.69
CA SER A 112 -4.68 -28.91 3.84
C SER A 112 -5.94 -28.05 3.91
N ASP A 113 -7.10 -28.68 3.67
CA ASP A 113 -8.35 -28.11 4.18
C ASP A 113 -8.28 -27.98 5.71
N MET A 114 -9.02 -27.03 6.27
CA MET A 114 -9.18 -26.92 7.73
C MET A 114 -10.28 -27.87 8.15
N THR A 115 -9.97 -28.76 9.08
CA THR A 115 -10.95 -29.69 9.65
C THR A 115 -11.26 -29.28 11.07
N PHE A 116 -12.45 -29.63 11.55
CA PHE A 116 -12.84 -29.29 12.91
C PHE A 116 -13.33 -30.49 13.68
N SER A 117 -13.12 -30.45 14.99
CA SER A 117 -13.68 -31.38 15.97
C SER A 117 -14.46 -30.61 17.05
N GLY A 118 -15.34 -31.31 17.77
CA GLY A 118 -16.26 -30.72 18.75
C GLY A 118 -17.74 -30.83 18.36
N ASP A 119 -18.64 -30.79 19.34
CA ASP A 119 -20.07 -31.06 19.16
C ASP A 119 -20.78 -30.02 18.27
N ASN A 120 -20.23 -28.80 18.21
CA ASN A 120 -20.78 -27.65 17.50
C ASN A 120 -19.80 -27.07 16.48
N ALA A 121 -19.09 -27.93 15.75
CA ALA A 121 -18.18 -27.49 14.68
C ALA A 121 -18.79 -27.70 13.28
N PRO A 122 -18.40 -26.88 12.27
CA PRO A 122 -18.57 -27.25 10.87
C PRO A 122 -17.69 -28.48 10.55
N GLU A 123 -17.96 -29.18 9.44
CA GLU A 123 -17.17 -30.38 9.09
C GLU A 123 -15.74 -30.01 8.65
N ALA A 124 -15.63 -29.10 7.68
CA ALA A 124 -14.36 -28.60 7.16
C ALA A 124 -14.56 -27.25 6.45
N MET A 125 -13.46 -26.55 6.19
CA MET A 125 -13.36 -25.42 5.28
C MET A 125 -12.28 -25.70 4.23
N LYS A 126 -12.67 -25.62 2.96
CA LYS A 126 -11.77 -25.86 1.83
C LYS A 126 -10.77 -24.73 1.63
N TYR A 127 -9.51 -25.09 1.42
CA TYR A 127 -8.46 -24.13 1.08
C TYR A 127 -8.78 -23.37 -0.22
N ARG A 128 -8.41 -22.07 -0.26
CA ARG A 128 -8.72 -21.04 -1.28
C ARG A 128 -10.19 -20.67 -1.48
N THR A 129 -11.13 -21.58 -1.24
CA THR A 129 -12.56 -21.33 -1.52
C THR A 129 -13.37 -20.93 -0.30
N GLU A 130 -13.03 -21.47 0.86
CA GLU A 130 -13.73 -21.21 2.14
C GLU A 130 -12.78 -20.65 3.21
N MET A 131 -11.48 -20.95 3.11
CA MET A 131 -10.43 -20.37 3.94
C MET A 131 -9.12 -20.21 3.16
N MET A 132 -8.24 -19.34 3.64
CA MET A 132 -6.81 -19.29 3.31
C MET A 132 -6.01 -19.48 4.59
N ALA A 133 -4.93 -20.25 4.52
CA ALA A 133 -3.99 -20.44 5.62
C ALA A 133 -2.56 -20.48 5.08
N TRP A 134 -1.65 -19.87 5.83
CA TRP A 134 -0.20 -19.92 5.60
C TRP A 134 0.52 -19.85 6.94
N THR A 135 1.85 -19.89 6.91
CA THR A 135 2.69 -19.63 8.06
C THR A 135 3.74 -18.59 7.70
N MET A 136 4.09 -17.76 8.68
CA MET A 136 5.23 -16.85 8.62
C MET A 136 6.45 -17.42 9.37
N GLN A 137 6.28 -18.58 10.04
CA GLN A 137 7.39 -19.30 10.66
C GLN A 137 8.29 -19.91 9.58
N VAL A 138 9.60 -19.74 9.72
CA VAL A 138 10.58 -20.27 8.76
C VAL A 138 10.87 -21.73 9.09
N THR A 139 10.00 -22.61 8.58
CA THR A 139 10.05 -24.06 8.79
C THR A 139 9.48 -24.83 7.60
N ASP A 140 9.90 -26.08 7.41
CA ASP A 140 9.42 -26.96 6.34
C ASP A 140 7.94 -27.34 6.50
N GLU A 141 7.46 -27.41 7.74
CA GLU A 141 6.09 -27.80 8.06
C GLU A 141 5.62 -27.16 9.37
N VAL A 142 4.34 -26.79 9.39
CA VAL A 142 3.59 -26.50 10.61
C VAL A 142 2.32 -27.34 10.64
N ASP A 143 2.03 -27.88 11.82
CA ASP A 143 0.77 -28.54 12.14
C ASP A 143 0.11 -27.79 13.29
N LEU A 144 -1.08 -27.28 13.02
CA LEU A 144 -2.04 -26.86 14.02
C LEU A 144 -3.02 -28.02 14.20
N SER A 145 -3.09 -28.59 15.39
CA SER A 145 -3.87 -29.80 15.67
C SER A 145 -4.77 -29.57 16.86
N ASP A 146 -6.07 -29.81 16.67
CA ASP A 146 -7.13 -29.70 17.66
C ASP A 146 -7.04 -28.41 18.50
N SER A 147 -6.72 -27.30 17.84
CA SER A 147 -6.53 -25.99 18.48
C SER A 147 -7.87 -25.37 18.82
N ASP A 148 -8.16 -25.20 20.12
CA ASP A 148 -9.38 -24.57 20.61
C ASP A 148 -9.60 -23.21 19.95
N MET A 149 -10.82 -22.97 19.48
CA MET A 149 -11.16 -21.71 18.80
C MET A 149 -11.85 -20.73 19.75
N VAL A 150 -11.41 -19.48 19.71
CA VAL A 150 -11.96 -18.37 20.49
C VAL A 150 -12.26 -17.19 19.57
N PHE A 151 -13.46 -16.63 19.65
CA PHE A 151 -13.81 -15.39 18.99
C PHE A 151 -13.41 -14.20 19.88
N VAL A 152 -12.54 -13.33 19.37
CA VAL A 152 -11.94 -12.21 20.13
C VAL A 152 -12.41 -10.85 19.59
N GLY A 153 -13.61 -10.77 19.04
CA GLY A 153 -14.16 -9.50 18.54
C GLY A 153 -13.36 -8.98 17.35
N TYR A 154 -12.67 -7.87 17.53
CA TYR A 154 -11.81 -7.25 16.53
C TYR A 154 -10.32 -7.57 16.73
N GLY A 155 -9.93 -8.21 17.84
CA GLY A 155 -8.54 -8.55 18.16
C GLY A 155 -7.66 -7.33 18.38
N ILE A 156 -8.18 -6.30 19.05
CA ILE A 156 -7.53 -4.99 19.25
C ILE A 156 -7.07 -4.80 20.70
N VAL A 157 -5.87 -4.23 20.85
CA VAL A 157 -5.36 -3.61 22.08
C VAL A 157 -4.98 -2.17 21.75
N ALA A 158 -5.83 -1.22 22.15
CA ALA A 158 -5.70 0.21 21.86
C ALA A 158 -6.01 1.05 23.11
N PRO A 159 -5.01 1.29 23.98
CA PRO A 159 -5.19 1.99 25.26
C PRO A 159 -5.76 3.40 25.14
N GLU A 160 -5.48 4.11 24.04
CA GLU A 160 -6.00 5.45 23.75
C GLU A 160 -7.52 5.48 23.49
N TYR A 161 -8.10 4.32 23.13
CA TYR A 161 -9.54 4.11 22.99
C TYR A 161 -10.16 3.38 24.19
N ASP A 162 -9.39 3.12 25.26
CA ASP A 162 -9.81 2.26 26.38
C ASP A 162 -10.32 0.88 25.90
N TRP A 163 -9.69 0.33 24.86
CA TRP A 163 -10.15 -0.89 24.18
C TRP A 163 -9.14 -2.03 24.28
N ASN A 164 -9.56 -3.19 24.79
CA ASN A 164 -8.71 -4.38 24.87
C ASN A 164 -9.52 -5.69 24.73
N ASP A 165 -9.57 -6.24 23.52
CA ASP A 165 -10.27 -7.50 23.21
C ASP A 165 -9.64 -8.75 23.84
N TYR A 166 -8.42 -8.63 24.38
CA TYR A 166 -7.67 -9.72 25.01
C TYR A 166 -7.61 -9.59 26.53
N GLU A 167 -8.28 -8.59 27.13
CA GLU A 167 -8.19 -8.37 28.58
C GLU A 167 -8.67 -9.60 29.37
N GLY A 168 -7.80 -10.11 30.24
CA GLY A 168 -8.10 -11.28 31.07
C GLY A 168 -8.23 -12.62 30.30
N LEU A 169 -7.92 -12.65 29.00
CA LEU A 169 -8.09 -13.81 28.14
C LEU A 169 -6.79 -14.61 27.99
N ASP A 170 -6.89 -15.92 28.17
CA ASP A 170 -5.81 -16.87 27.84
C ASP A 170 -6.07 -17.50 26.46
N VAL A 171 -5.32 -17.02 25.46
CA VAL A 171 -5.31 -17.54 24.10
C VAL A 171 -4.06 -18.36 23.79
N GLU A 172 -3.22 -18.66 24.79
CA GLU A 172 -1.98 -19.39 24.56
C GLU A 172 -2.27 -20.76 23.92
N GLY A 173 -1.68 -21.01 22.76
CA GLY A 173 -1.87 -22.26 22.03
C GLY A 173 -3.21 -22.39 21.28
N LYS A 174 -4.09 -21.37 21.32
CA LYS A 174 -5.43 -21.40 20.73
C LYS A 174 -5.48 -20.76 19.34
N THR A 175 -6.59 -20.98 18.63
CA THR A 175 -6.91 -20.29 17.38
C THR A 175 -7.86 -19.14 17.67
N VAL A 176 -7.42 -17.91 17.47
CA VAL A 176 -8.29 -16.73 17.57
C VAL A 176 -8.98 -16.44 16.25
N VAL A 177 -10.25 -16.08 16.32
CA VAL A 177 -11.09 -15.64 15.19
C VAL A 177 -11.52 -14.21 15.45
N MET A 178 -11.38 -13.34 14.45
CA MET A 178 -11.67 -11.91 14.62
C MET A 178 -12.16 -11.25 13.33
N PHE A 179 -12.87 -10.14 13.46
CA PHE A 179 -13.28 -9.32 12.32
C PHE A 179 -12.07 -8.57 11.72
N VAL A 180 -12.11 -8.38 10.40
CA VAL A 180 -11.25 -7.40 9.71
C VAL A 180 -11.73 -5.97 10.03
N ASN A 181 -10.85 -4.99 9.86
CA ASN A 181 -11.12 -3.58 10.17
C ASN A 181 -11.34 -3.37 11.68
N ASP A 182 -11.79 -2.19 12.10
CA ASP A 182 -11.99 -1.81 13.49
C ASP A 182 -13.46 -1.42 13.78
N PRO A 183 -13.87 -1.27 15.06
CA PRO A 183 -15.23 -0.92 15.45
C PRO A 183 -15.78 0.37 14.81
N GLY A 184 -14.90 1.31 14.45
CA GLY A 184 -15.28 2.57 13.82
C GLY A 184 -16.02 2.34 12.50
N TYR A 185 -15.51 1.44 11.66
CA TYR A 185 -16.16 1.14 10.38
C TYR A 185 -17.57 0.53 10.56
N ALA A 186 -17.77 -0.29 11.60
CA ALA A 186 -19.07 -0.92 11.81
C ALA A 186 -20.12 0.07 12.38
N THR A 187 -19.68 1.00 13.23
CA THR A 187 -20.56 1.97 13.90
C THR A 187 -20.76 3.25 13.09
N GLN A 188 -19.79 3.59 12.23
CA GLN A 188 -19.68 4.86 11.52
C GLN A 188 -19.63 6.08 12.47
N ASP A 189 -19.29 5.85 13.74
CA ASP A 189 -19.13 6.90 14.75
C ASP A 189 -17.74 7.53 14.63
N PRO A 190 -17.62 8.82 14.26
CA PRO A 190 -16.31 9.46 14.10
C PRO A 190 -15.48 9.51 15.38
N GLU A 191 -16.10 9.37 16.56
CA GLU A 191 -15.40 9.38 17.85
C GLU A 191 -14.85 8.00 18.25
N LEU A 192 -15.25 6.93 17.55
CA LEU A 192 -14.80 5.57 17.79
C LEU A 192 -13.93 5.11 16.61
N PHE A 193 -12.62 4.95 16.83
CA PHE A 193 -11.66 4.54 15.78
C PHE A 193 -11.83 5.31 14.46
N ASN A 194 -11.95 6.63 14.51
CA ASN A 194 -12.09 7.51 13.33
C ASN A 194 -13.27 7.18 12.39
N GLY A 195 -14.30 6.49 12.87
CA GLY A 195 -15.50 6.15 12.11
C GLY A 195 -15.18 5.36 10.84
N ASN A 196 -15.52 5.90 9.67
CA ASN A 196 -15.30 5.17 8.41
C ASN A 196 -13.81 5.02 8.05
N ALA A 197 -12.91 5.83 8.59
CA ALA A 197 -11.49 5.75 8.28
C ALA A 197 -10.83 4.64 9.12
N MET A 198 -10.25 3.64 8.44
CA MET A 198 -9.52 2.58 9.12
C MET A 198 -8.39 3.17 9.96
N THR A 199 -8.18 2.64 11.16
CA THR A 199 -7.03 2.92 12.03
C THR A 199 -5.95 1.86 11.88
N TYR A 200 -4.78 2.03 12.53
CA TYR A 200 -3.76 0.97 12.57
C TYR A 200 -4.34 -0.38 13.06
N TYR A 201 -5.26 -0.33 14.02
CA TYR A 201 -5.91 -1.49 14.63
C TYR A 201 -6.83 -2.26 13.68
N GLY A 202 -7.34 -1.60 12.64
CA GLY A 202 -8.13 -2.22 11.60
C GLY A 202 -7.33 -3.05 10.60
N ARG A 203 -6.01 -2.82 10.51
CA ARG A 203 -5.10 -3.51 9.57
C ARG A 203 -4.97 -4.99 9.92
N TRP A 204 -5.08 -5.87 8.93
CA TRP A 204 -5.00 -7.33 9.15
C TRP A 204 -3.64 -7.81 9.69
N THR A 205 -2.54 -7.19 9.31
CA THR A 205 -1.21 -7.56 9.83
C THR A 205 -1.05 -7.20 11.31
N TYR A 206 -1.62 -6.07 11.76
CA TYR A 206 -1.68 -5.76 13.19
C TYR A 206 -2.39 -6.90 13.92
N LYS A 207 -3.53 -7.37 13.41
CA LYS A 207 -4.30 -8.45 14.01
C LYS A 207 -3.52 -9.76 14.14
N TYR A 208 -2.74 -10.14 13.12
CA TYR A 208 -1.86 -11.32 13.19
C TYR A 208 -0.70 -11.13 14.18
N GLU A 209 -0.05 -9.96 14.15
CA GLU A 209 1.04 -9.63 15.07
C GLU A 209 0.57 -9.60 16.52
N GLU A 210 -0.60 -9.01 16.78
CA GLU A 210 -1.17 -8.93 18.12
C GLU A 210 -1.62 -10.30 18.61
N ALA A 211 -2.32 -11.09 17.80
CA ALA A 211 -2.65 -12.47 18.15
C ALA A 211 -1.40 -13.29 18.53
N ALA A 212 -0.30 -13.12 17.81
CA ALA A 212 0.98 -13.76 18.12
C ALA A 212 1.58 -13.25 19.45
N ARG A 213 1.56 -11.93 19.71
CA ARG A 213 1.98 -11.35 21.00
C ARG A 213 1.20 -11.91 22.19
N GLN A 214 -0.09 -12.22 21.98
CA GLN A 214 -0.98 -12.81 22.98
C GLN A 214 -0.80 -14.34 23.13
N GLY A 215 0.05 -14.97 22.31
CA GLY A 215 0.39 -16.40 22.40
C GLY A 215 -0.50 -17.33 21.57
N ALA A 216 -1.36 -16.80 20.69
CA ALA A 216 -2.22 -17.62 19.84
C ALA A 216 -1.39 -18.54 18.91
N ALA A 217 -1.78 -19.81 18.81
CA ALA A 217 -1.19 -20.73 17.84
C ALA A 217 -1.76 -20.55 16.43
N GLY A 218 -2.97 -20.02 16.31
CA GLY A 218 -3.62 -19.71 15.04
C GLY A 218 -4.34 -18.37 15.09
N ALA A 219 -4.37 -17.64 13.98
CA ALA A 219 -5.12 -16.39 13.85
C ALA A 219 -5.88 -16.37 12.52
N LEU A 220 -7.21 -16.26 12.60
CA LEU A 220 -8.12 -16.26 11.46
C LEU A 220 -8.93 -14.97 11.41
N ILE A 221 -8.82 -14.26 10.30
CA ILE A 221 -9.58 -13.04 10.05
C ILE A 221 -10.84 -13.37 9.23
N ILE A 222 -11.99 -12.85 9.66
CA ILE A 222 -13.24 -12.94 8.93
C ILE A 222 -13.21 -11.93 7.78
N HIS A 223 -13.20 -12.41 6.54
CA HIS A 223 -13.20 -11.56 5.35
C HIS A 223 -14.60 -10.99 5.07
N GLU A 224 -14.66 -9.67 4.90
CA GLU A 224 -15.81 -8.97 4.34
C GLU A 224 -15.33 -7.90 3.35
N THR A 225 -15.95 -7.85 2.16
CA THR A 225 -15.48 -7.02 1.05
C THR A 225 -15.39 -5.53 1.40
N GLY A 226 -16.40 -4.98 2.07
CA GLY A 226 -16.41 -3.57 2.49
C GLY A 226 -15.28 -3.26 3.47
N PRO A 227 -15.31 -3.85 4.68
CA PRO A 227 -14.24 -3.70 5.69
C PRO A 227 -12.81 -4.00 5.20
N ALA A 228 -12.61 -4.96 4.30
CA ALA A 228 -11.28 -5.29 3.77
C ALA A 228 -10.81 -4.32 2.65
N GLY A 229 -11.76 -3.63 1.99
CA GLY A 229 -11.52 -2.80 0.82
C GLY A 229 -11.31 -3.59 -0.48
N TYR A 230 -11.45 -4.92 -0.46
CA TYR A 230 -11.29 -5.78 -1.63
C TYR A 230 -12.06 -7.09 -1.50
N GLY A 231 -12.44 -7.68 -2.65
CA GLY A 231 -13.13 -8.96 -2.69
C GLY A 231 -12.23 -10.16 -2.35
N TRP A 232 -12.83 -11.29 -2.00
CA TRP A 232 -12.14 -12.55 -1.65
C TRP A 232 -11.13 -13.00 -2.71
N GLY A 233 -11.37 -12.69 -3.99
CA GLY A 233 -10.47 -13.02 -5.08
C GLY A 233 -9.06 -12.45 -4.93
N VAL A 234 -8.87 -11.33 -4.21
CA VAL A 234 -7.53 -10.80 -3.90
C VAL A 234 -6.82 -11.71 -2.90
N VAL A 235 -7.52 -12.14 -1.85
CA VAL A 235 -6.97 -13.05 -0.82
C VAL A 235 -6.67 -14.43 -1.39
N ALA A 236 -7.62 -15.01 -2.13
CA ALA A 236 -7.53 -16.38 -2.64
C ALA A 236 -6.83 -16.52 -3.99
N GLY A 237 -6.77 -15.46 -4.80
CA GLY A 237 -6.13 -15.43 -6.12
C GLY A 237 -4.68 -14.96 -6.07
N GLY A 238 -4.28 -14.25 -5.01
CA GLY A 238 -2.90 -13.83 -4.79
C GLY A 238 -1.92 -14.98 -4.65
N SER A 239 -0.63 -14.66 -4.81
CA SER A 239 0.46 -15.60 -4.58
C SER A 239 0.41 -16.11 -3.13
N PRO A 240 0.55 -17.43 -2.90
CA PRO A 240 0.69 -17.97 -1.55
C PRO A 240 2.08 -17.72 -0.98
N VAL A 241 3.04 -17.30 -1.81
CA VAL A 241 4.40 -16.96 -1.37
C VAL A 241 4.33 -15.79 -0.39
N ARG A 242 5.16 -15.85 0.64
CA ARG A 242 5.31 -14.82 1.66
C ARG A 242 6.75 -14.41 1.74
N PHE A 243 6.97 -13.14 2.01
CA PHE A 243 8.28 -12.59 2.31
C PHE A 243 8.26 -12.01 3.71
N ASP A 244 9.38 -12.09 4.41
CA ASP A 244 9.61 -11.41 5.68
C ASP A 244 11.10 -11.09 5.81
N LEU A 245 11.44 -10.24 6.77
CA LEU A 245 12.81 -10.06 7.21
C LEU A 245 13.30 -11.34 7.87
N LYS A 246 14.55 -11.73 7.57
CA LYS A 246 15.20 -12.85 8.26
C LYS A 246 15.46 -12.47 9.72
N ARG A 247 14.87 -13.21 10.65
CA ARG A 247 15.09 -13.06 12.10
C ARG A 247 15.88 -14.23 12.66
N GLU A 248 16.60 -14.00 13.76
CA GLU A 248 17.40 -15.05 14.42
C GLU A 248 16.55 -16.21 14.93
N ASN A 249 15.33 -15.92 15.39
CA ASN A 249 14.39 -16.91 15.90
C ASN A 249 13.56 -17.57 14.79
N ASN A 250 13.85 -17.34 13.50
CA ASN A 250 13.10 -17.90 12.38
C ASN A 250 11.58 -17.63 12.45
N ASN A 251 11.20 -16.47 12.98
CA ASN A 251 9.80 -16.06 13.16
C ASN A 251 8.98 -17.03 14.04
N MET A 252 9.62 -17.83 14.89
CA MET A 252 8.93 -18.82 15.73
C MET A 252 8.03 -18.19 16.82
N ASP A 253 8.14 -16.88 17.02
CA ASP A 253 7.24 -16.05 17.83
C ASP A 253 5.92 -15.70 17.12
N ARG A 254 5.80 -15.93 15.81
CA ARG A 254 4.55 -15.80 15.06
C ARG A 254 3.59 -16.94 15.38
N ALA A 255 2.30 -16.73 15.17
CA ALA A 255 1.32 -17.82 15.17
C ALA A 255 1.75 -18.90 14.15
N LYS A 256 1.52 -20.18 14.47
CA LYS A 256 1.81 -21.28 13.55
C LYS A 256 1.06 -21.11 12.24
N ILE A 257 -0.20 -20.67 12.34
CA ILE A 257 -1.08 -20.44 11.20
C ILE A 257 -1.66 -19.03 11.26
N GLU A 258 -1.52 -18.30 10.16
CA GLU A 258 -2.22 -17.06 9.88
C GLU A 258 -3.13 -17.29 8.68
N GLY A 259 -4.30 -16.66 8.66
CA GLY A 259 -5.25 -16.94 7.60
C GLY A 259 -6.52 -16.11 7.62
N TRP A 260 -7.32 -16.32 6.58
CA TRP A 260 -8.65 -15.74 6.44
C TRP A 260 -9.70 -16.83 6.32
N ILE A 261 -10.91 -16.57 6.80
CA ILE A 261 -12.11 -17.34 6.47
C ILE A 261 -13.09 -16.43 5.72
N THR A 262 -13.84 -17.00 4.78
CA THR A 262 -14.88 -16.23 4.08
C THR A 262 -16.02 -15.86 5.05
N LYS A 263 -16.77 -14.80 4.73
CA LYS A 263 -18.02 -14.47 5.42
C LYS A 263 -18.94 -15.68 5.58
N ASP A 264 -19.20 -16.41 4.50
CA ASP A 264 -20.07 -17.61 4.51
C ASP A 264 -19.53 -18.71 5.45
N SER A 265 -18.20 -18.89 5.51
CA SER A 265 -17.56 -19.82 6.43
C SER A 265 -17.71 -19.39 7.88
N ALA A 266 -17.55 -18.10 8.17
CA ALA A 266 -17.79 -17.54 9.49
C ALA A 266 -19.27 -17.69 9.90
N GLU A 267 -20.22 -17.40 9.01
CA GLU A 267 -21.66 -17.59 9.27
C GLU A 267 -21.98 -19.04 9.64
N LYS A 268 -21.41 -20.03 8.94
CA LYS A 268 -21.56 -21.45 9.28
C LYS A 268 -20.97 -21.78 10.66
N LEU A 269 -19.82 -21.20 11.01
CA LEU A 269 -19.15 -21.40 12.30
C LEU A 269 -19.98 -20.82 13.45
N PHE A 270 -20.45 -19.57 13.34
CA PHE A 270 -21.28 -18.92 14.36
C PHE A 270 -22.68 -19.53 14.48
N ALA A 271 -23.26 -20.00 13.38
CA ALA A 271 -24.56 -20.68 13.41
C ALA A 271 -24.53 -21.93 14.31
N LYS A 272 -23.39 -22.60 14.43
CA LYS A 272 -23.22 -23.73 15.37
C LYS A 272 -23.21 -23.31 16.84
N GLN A 273 -22.88 -22.04 17.10
CA GLN A 273 -23.00 -21.42 18.43
C GLN A 273 -24.40 -20.83 18.67
N GLY A 274 -25.36 -21.05 17.76
CA GLY A 274 -26.72 -20.53 17.86
C GLY A 274 -26.81 -19.02 17.65
N MET A 275 -25.85 -18.40 16.96
CA MET A 275 -25.85 -16.97 16.67
C MET A 275 -25.57 -16.67 15.19
N THR A 276 -26.04 -15.52 14.72
CA THR A 276 -25.65 -15.01 13.41
C THR A 276 -24.31 -14.27 13.49
N LEU A 277 -23.67 -14.04 12.34
CA LEU A 277 -22.46 -13.22 12.30
C LEU A 277 -22.74 -11.78 12.77
N GLU A 278 -23.95 -11.28 12.52
CA GLU A 278 -24.36 -9.95 12.99
C GLU A 278 -24.54 -9.92 14.52
N ASP A 279 -25.11 -10.96 15.13
CA ASP A 279 -25.16 -11.06 16.60
C ASP A 279 -23.75 -11.06 17.21
N ALA A 280 -22.79 -11.76 16.57
CA ALA A 280 -21.40 -11.77 17.00
C ALA A 280 -20.77 -10.37 16.89
N ARG A 281 -21.07 -9.62 15.82
CA ARG A 281 -20.64 -8.22 15.68
C ARG A 281 -21.22 -7.32 16.75
N GLN A 282 -22.53 -7.37 16.97
CA GLN A 282 -23.18 -6.55 18.00
C GLN A 282 -22.62 -6.83 19.40
N LYS A 283 -22.26 -8.08 19.70
CA LYS A 283 -21.53 -8.43 20.93
C LYS A 283 -20.14 -7.81 20.96
N ALA A 284 -19.38 -7.92 19.86
CA ALA A 284 -18.02 -7.36 19.76
C ALA A 284 -17.98 -5.82 19.82
N LEU A 285 -19.10 -5.14 19.57
CA LEU A 285 -19.25 -3.69 19.68
C LEU A 285 -19.76 -3.23 21.06
N SER A 286 -20.07 -4.17 21.96
CA SER A 286 -20.59 -3.86 23.29
C SER A 286 -19.45 -3.55 24.26
N ASP A 287 -19.64 -2.56 25.14
CA ASP A 287 -18.66 -2.22 26.20
C ASP A 287 -18.40 -3.41 27.15
N ASP A 288 -19.39 -4.28 27.36
CA ASP A 288 -19.28 -5.52 28.14
C ASP A 288 -18.85 -6.75 27.30
N PHE A 289 -18.16 -6.56 26.17
CA PHE A 289 -17.72 -7.68 25.34
C PHE A 289 -16.73 -8.58 26.10
N GLU A 290 -17.01 -9.88 26.09
CA GLU A 290 -16.07 -10.91 26.53
C GLU A 290 -15.80 -11.87 25.36
N ALA A 291 -14.53 -12.19 25.15
CA ALA A 291 -14.13 -13.17 24.15
C ALA A 291 -14.82 -14.52 24.39
N MET A 292 -15.25 -15.15 23.29
CA MET A 292 -16.20 -16.25 23.34
C MET A 292 -15.59 -17.55 22.83
N PRO A 293 -15.59 -18.64 23.61
CA PRO A 293 -15.21 -19.94 23.10
C PRO A 293 -16.20 -20.39 22.02
N LEU A 294 -15.68 -20.84 20.88
CA LEU A 294 -16.49 -21.33 19.77
C LEU A 294 -16.78 -22.84 19.88
N ASN A 295 -16.41 -23.49 20.99
CA ASN A 295 -16.64 -24.92 21.26
C ASN A 295 -16.29 -25.83 20.07
N ALA A 296 -15.24 -25.44 19.35
CA ALA A 296 -14.73 -26.09 18.16
C ALA A 296 -13.20 -26.06 18.24
N GLN A 297 -12.58 -27.11 17.71
CA GLN A 297 -11.14 -27.25 17.62
C GLN A 297 -10.75 -27.32 16.16
N ALA A 298 -9.79 -26.49 15.73
CA ALA A 298 -9.35 -26.42 14.35
C ALA A 298 -8.04 -27.19 14.13
N SER A 299 -7.98 -27.91 13.02
CA SER A 299 -6.79 -28.62 12.54
C SER A 299 -6.46 -28.23 11.10
N VAL A 300 -5.23 -27.81 10.84
CA VAL A 300 -4.71 -27.47 9.51
C VAL A 300 -3.20 -27.68 9.46
N SER A 301 -2.70 -28.15 8.31
CA SER A 301 -1.28 -28.36 8.05
C SER A 301 -0.81 -27.52 6.87
N VAL A 302 0.39 -26.97 6.97
CA VAL A 302 1.05 -26.23 5.89
C VAL A 302 2.46 -26.79 5.72
N LYS A 303 2.78 -27.28 4.52
CA LYS A 303 4.14 -27.64 4.11
C LYS A 303 4.71 -26.57 3.19
N ASN A 304 5.89 -26.10 3.53
CA ASN A 304 6.58 -24.99 2.87
C ASN A 304 7.97 -25.42 2.41
N LYS A 305 8.49 -24.63 1.48
CA LYS A 305 9.94 -24.45 1.34
C LYS A 305 10.26 -23.02 1.73
N PHE A 306 11.50 -22.73 2.05
CA PHE A 306 11.95 -21.36 2.21
C PHE A 306 13.33 -21.16 1.59
N GLU A 307 13.59 -19.91 1.20
CA GLU A 307 14.85 -19.48 0.64
C GLU A 307 15.25 -18.17 1.33
N PHE A 308 16.53 -18.06 1.71
CA PHE A 308 17.08 -16.82 2.21
C PHE A 308 17.64 -16.02 1.05
N LEU A 309 17.27 -14.74 1.01
CA LEU A 309 17.63 -13.81 -0.04
C LEU A 309 18.23 -12.55 0.60
N ASP A 310 19.02 -11.80 -0.15
CA ASP A 310 19.47 -10.47 0.25
C ASP A 310 19.02 -9.47 -0.82
N THR A 311 18.52 -8.32 -0.38
CA THR A 311 18.03 -7.19 -1.19
C THR A 311 18.61 -5.91 -0.62
N ASN A 312 18.36 -4.77 -1.25
CA ASN A 312 18.96 -3.49 -0.88
C ASN A 312 17.92 -2.37 -0.85
N ASN A 313 18.02 -1.53 0.18
CA ASN A 313 17.64 -0.13 0.03
C ASN A 313 18.82 0.63 -0.60
N VAL A 314 18.55 1.77 -1.23
CA VAL A 314 19.55 2.74 -1.67
C VAL A 314 19.30 4.06 -0.95
N VAL A 315 20.25 4.44 -0.10
CA VAL A 315 20.14 5.62 0.77
C VAL A 315 21.32 6.55 0.53
N GLY A 316 20.99 7.79 0.16
CA GLY A 316 21.94 8.90 0.03
C GLY A 316 21.41 10.13 0.74
N TYR A 317 22.31 11.06 1.10
CA TYR A 317 21.89 12.29 1.77
C TYR A 317 22.71 13.51 1.38
N ILE A 318 22.10 14.69 1.53
CA ILE A 318 22.78 15.98 1.49
C ILE A 318 22.94 16.44 2.93
N GLU A 319 24.18 16.66 3.35
CA GLU A 319 24.49 17.06 4.73
C GLU A 319 24.06 18.51 4.99
N GLY A 320 23.34 18.72 6.10
CA GLY A 320 22.92 20.04 6.57
C GLY A 320 24.11 20.89 7.01
N THR A 321 24.05 22.18 6.71
CA THR A 321 25.13 23.14 7.00
C THR A 321 25.23 23.54 8.47
N LYS A 322 24.15 23.37 9.25
CA LYS A 322 24.05 23.85 10.64
C LYS A 322 23.60 22.78 11.63
N TYR A 323 22.65 21.94 11.23
CA TYR A 323 22.09 20.85 12.02
C TYR A 323 22.18 19.52 11.25
N PRO A 324 23.38 18.98 11.02
CA PRO A 324 23.58 17.84 10.12
C PRO A 324 22.91 16.54 10.59
N GLU A 325 22.51 16.43 11.86
CA GLU A 325 21.79 15.26 12.40
C GLU A 325 20.27 15.42 12.39
N GLU A 326 19.76 16.65 12.25
CA GLU A 326 18.34 16.90 12.02
C GLU A 326 18.06 16.74 10.52
N HIS A 327 16.96 16.08 10.15
CA HIS A 327 16.79 15.71 8.76
C HIS A 327 15.34 15.61 8.29
N VAL A 328 15.14 15.85 6.99
CA VAL A 328 13.88 15.56 6.27
C VAL A 328 14.11 14.33 5.39
N ILE A 329 13.17 13.39 5.38
CA ILE A 329 13.27 12.14 4.63
C ILE A 329 12.36 12.19 3.40
N TYR A 330 12.90 11.88 2.22
CA TYR A 330 12.12 11.52 1.04
C TYR A 330 12.23 10.02 0.81
N MET A 331 11.09 9.37 0.57
CA MET A 331 11.00 7.92 0.44
C MET A 331 10.17 7.53 -0.79
N ALA A 332 10.60 6.47 -1.46
CA ALA A 332 9.86 5.78 -2.52
C ALA A 332 10.41 4.35 -2.61
N HIS A 333 9.58 3.35 -2.87
CA HIS A 333 10.09 2.03 -3.20
C HIS A 333 10.56 1.93 -4.64
N HIS A 334 11.51 1.03 -4.91
CA HIS A 334 12.08 0.79 -6.24
C HIS A 334 11.74 -0.59 -6.81
N ASP A 335 11.29 -1.53 -5.98
CA ASP A 335 10.95 -2.89 -6.39
C ASP A 335 9.56 -2.98 -7.01
N HIS A 336 9.34 -3.97 -7.89
CA HIS A 336 8.00 -4.35 -8.32
C HIS A 336 7.90 -5.89 -8.42
N LEU A 337 6.93 -6.43 -9.16
CA LEU A 337 6.57 -7.85 -9.10
C LEU A 337 7.45 -8.80 -9.95
N GLY A 338 8.38 -8.28 -10.74
CA GLY A 338 9.25 -9.10 -11.59
C GLY A 338 8.60 -9.62 -12.86
N THR A 339 8.66 -10.94 -13.07
CA THR A 339 8.14 -11.60 -14.28
C THR A 339 7.24 -12.78 -13.94
N ASP A 340 6.20 -12.99 -14.76
CA ASP A 340 5.31 -14.14 -14.74
C ASP A 340 5.83 -15.23 -15.69
N PRO A 341 6.50 -16.28 -15.18
CA PRO A 341 7.14 -17.28 -16.05
C PRO A 341 6.14 -18.18 -16.80
N VAL A 342 4.84 -18.11 -16.48
CA VAL A 342 3.79 -18.91 -17.15
C VAL A 342 3.02 -18.12 -18.20
N ARG A 343 3.28 -16.82 -18.34
CA ARG A 343 2.64 -15.96 -19.33
C ARG A 343 3.45 -15.93 -20.63
N GLU A 344 2.78 -16.15 -21.76
CA GLU A 344 3.46 -16.33 -23.06
C GLU A 344 3.67 -15.04 -23.85
N ASP A 345 2.83 -14.02 -23.66
CA ASP A 345 2.84 -12.78 -24.45
C ASP A 345 3.69 -11.68 -23.82
N ASP A 346 3.27 -11.20 -22.65
CA ASP A 346 3.90 -10.10 -21.93
C ASP A 346 4.06 -10.47 -20.45
N PRO A 347 5.18 -11.12 -20.07
CA PRO A 347 5.36 -11.64 -18.73
C PRO A 347 5.85 -10.59 -17.73
N ILE A 348 6.24 -9.40 -18.15
CA ILE A 348 6.97 -8.47 -17.27
C ILE A 348 5.97 -7.56 -16.56
N TYR A 349 6.11 -7.41 -15.25
CA TYR A 349 5.39 -6.40 -14.50
C TYR A 349 6.26 -5.14 -14.46
N ASN A 350 6.11 -4.25 -15.44
CA ASN A 350 6.99 -3.09 -15.59
C ASN A 350 6.77 -2.04 -14.50
N GLY A 351 5.57 -1.92 -13.97
CA GLY A 351 5.25 -1.05 -12.84
C GLY A 351 5.58 0.41 -13.11
N ALA A 352 5.05 0.97 -14.20
CA ALA A 352 5.35 2.32 -14.61
C ALA A 352 4.71 3.38 -13.69
N GLN A 353 3.42 3.24 -13.35
CA GLN A 353 2.78 4.05 -12.32
C GLN A 353 3.14 3.55 -10.92
N ASP A 354 2.78 2.31 -10.60
CA ASP A 354 3.18 1.61 -9.38
C ASP A 354 4.40 0.76 -9.72
N ASN A 355 5.62 1.24 -9.56
CA ASN A 355 6.06 2.32 -8.68
C ASN A 355 7.15 3.21 -9.29
N ALA A 356 7.57 2.94 -10.53
CA ALA A 356 8.69 3.62 -11.15
C ALA A 356 8.52 5.15 -11.16
N SER A 357 7.26 5.62 -11.19
CA SER A 357 6.91 7.03 -11.08
C SER A 357 7.31 7.67 -9.75
N GLY A 358 7.17 6.95 -8.62
CA GLY A 358 7.60 7.39 -7.29
C GLY A 358 9.12 7.45 -7.18
N THR A 359 9.81 6.39 -7.63
CA THR A 359 11.29 6.37 -7.68
C THR A 359 11.84 7.48 -8.59
N ALA A 360 11.23 7.70 -9.77
CA ALA A 360 11.60 8.81 -10.65
C ALA A 360 11.37 10.17 -9.98
N GLY A 361 10.34 10.29 -9.15
CA GLY A 361 10.07 11.47 -8.33
C GLY A 361 11.15 11.73 -7.28
N LEU A 362 11.57 10.67 -6.57
CA LEU A 362 12.68 10.71 -5.61
C LEU A 362 13.98 11.19 -6.29
N LEU A 363 14.31 10.63 -7.44
CA LEU A 363 15.48 11.05 -8.24
C LEU A 363 15.38 12.50 -8.68
N ALA A 364 14.21 12.93 -9.17
CA ALA A 364 13.99 14.31 -9.62
C ALA A 364 14.15 15.34 -8.49
N ILE A 365 13.71 15.01 -7.27
CA ILE A 365 13.88 15.85 -6.08
C ILE A 365 15.34 15.84 -5.61
N ALA A 366 15.99 14.67 -5.58
CA ALA A 366 17.40 14.54 -5.20
C ALA A 366 18.32 15.35 -6.13
N GLU A 367 18.13 15.24 -7.45
CA GLU A 367 18.82 16.05 -8.45
C GLU A 367 18.60 17.54 -8.17
N LYS A 368 17.35 17.94 -7.87
CA LYS A 368 17.02 19.34 -7.62
C LYS A 368 17.76 19.87 -6.40
N PHE A 369 17.81 19.15 -5.29
CA PHE A 369 18.54 19.59 -4.11
C PHE A 369 20.05 19.65 -4.35
N ALA A 370 20.63 18.70 -5.08
CA ALA A 370 22.05 18.68 -5.40
C ALA A 370 22.51 19.90 -6.22
N GLN A 371 21.60 20.49 -7.01
CA GLN A 371 21.85 21.71 -7.78
C GLN A 371 21.68 23.00 -6.97
N GLN A 372 21.38 22.92 -5.67
CA GLN A 372 21.09 24.06 -4.81
C GLN A 372 22.07 24.12 -3.63
N PRO A 373 22.21 25.28 -2.96
CA PRO A 373 22.93 25.33 -1.70
C PRO A 373 22.33 24.35 -0.68
N ALA A 374 23.19 23.65 0.04
CA ALA A 374 22.78 22.71 1.09
C ALA A 374 21.94 23.44 2.18
N PRO A 375 20.82 22.84 2.65
CA PRO A 375 19.97 23.44 3.68
C PRO A 375 20.63 23.47 5.07
N GLU A 376 19.98 24.06 6.07
CA GLU A 376 20.47 24.04 7.46
C GLU A 376 20.45 22.61 8.05
N ARG A 377 19.39 21.84 7.79
CA ARG A 377 19.21 20.43 8.16
C ARG A 377 19.58 19.50 7.01
N SER A 378 19.88 18.24 7.29
CA SER A 378 20.18 17.25 6.26
C SER A 378 18.91 16.85 5.48
N ILE A 379 19.08 16.43 4.22
CA ILE A 379 18.02 15.78 3.44
C ILE A 379 18.44 14.34 3.17
N VAL A 380 17.59 13.38 3.53
CA VAL A 380 17.81 11.96 3.26
C VAL A 380 16.89 11.52 2.12
N PHE A 381 17.45 10.78 1.17
CA PHE A 381 16.71 10.12 0.08
C PHE A 381 16.85 8.62 0.28
N ALA A 382 15.73 7.95 0.55
CA ALA A 382 15.68 6.51 0.79
C ALA A 382 14.82 5.85 -0.29
N ALA A 383 15.48 5.25 -1.29
CA ALA A 383 14.84 4.34 -2.22
C ALA A 383 14.80 2.96 -1.59
N VAL A 384 13.63 2.50 -1.14
CA VAL A 384 13.51 1.26 -0.38
C VAL A 384 13.12 0.08 -1.27
N GLY A 385 13.53 -1.14 -0.91
CA GLY A 385 13.17 -2.35 -1.63
C GLY A 385 12.13 -3.20 -0.90
N ALA A 386 11.61 -4.22 -1.57
CA ALA A 386 10.66 -5.20 -1.03
C ALA A 386 9.41 -4.58 -0.37
N GLU A 387 8.88 -3.49 -0.93
CA GLU A 387 7.61 -2.88 -0.51
C GLU A 387 6.43 -3.81 -0.87
N GLU A 388 6.43 -4.32 -2.10
CA GLU A 388 5.37 -5.19 -2.64
C GLU A 388 5.26 -6.51 -1.88
N SER A 389 6.33 -6.83 -1.18
CA SER A 389 6.51 -8.01 -0.34
C SER A 389 6.09 -7.79 1.12
N GLY A 390 5.66 -6.59 1.49
CA GLY A 390 5.16 -6.25 2.83
C GLY A 390 5.88 -5.10 3.53
N LEU A 391 6.33 -4.07 2.81
CA LEU A 391 7.02 -2.89 3.35
C LEU A 391 8.36 -3.23 4.02
N LEU A 392 9.10 -4.22 3.51
CA LEU A 392 10.21 -4.83 4.25
C LEU A 392 11.46 -3.95 4.26
N GLY A 393 11.76 -3.25 3.16
CA GLY A 393 12.90 -2.33 3.09
C GLY A 393 12.71 -1.10 3.97
N SER A 394 11.52 -0.50 3.97
CA SER A 394 11.22 0.61 4.89
C SER A 394 11.16 0.19 6.35
N ALA A 395 10.70 -1.03 6.65
CA ALA A 395 10.80 -1.60 8.00
C ALA A 395 12.26 -1.73 8.44
N TRP A 396 13.12 -2.27 7.57
CA TRP A 396 14.55 -2.37 7.84
C TRP A 396 15.21 -1.00 8.05
N TYR A 397 14.90 -0.02 7.20
CA TYR A 397 15.41 1.34 7.34
C TYR A 397 14.93 1.99 8.64
N ALA A 398 13.68 1.78 9.04
CA ALA A 398 13.14 2.35 10.27
C ALA A 398 13.84 1.79 11.54
N ASP A 399 14.29 0.54 11.50
CA ASP A 399 15.06 -0.09 12.58
C ASP A 399 16.57 0.20 12.49
N HIS A 400 17.09 0.50 11.30
CA HIS A 400 18.50 0.78 11.03
C HIS A 400 18.68 2.10 10.26
N PRO A 401 18.20 3.24 10.78
CA PRO A 401 18.17 4.48 10.02
C PRO A 401 19.57 5.08 9.90
N LEU A 402 19.82 5.83 8.82
CA LEU A 402 21.08 6.58 8.63
C LEU A 402 21.30 7.59 9.78
N PHE A 403 20.24 8.28 10.19
CA PHE A 403 20.23 9.23 11.29
C PHE A 403 19.13 8.86 12.29
N PRO A 404 19.26 9.20 13.58
CA PRO A 404 18.25 8.85 14.58
C PRO A 404 16.87 9.42 14.22
N LEU A 405 15.84 8.57 14.11
CA LEU A 405 14.48 9.01 13.73
C LEU A 405 13.86 10.01 14.72
N ALA A 406 14.32 10.03 15.97
CA ALA A 406 13.98 11.09 16.93
C ALA A 406 14.27 12.52 16.41
N LYS A 407 15.27 12.64 15.52
CA LYS A 407 15.70 13.89 14.85
C LYS A 407 15.22 14.00 13.41
N ALA A 408 14.36 13.09 12.94
CA ALA A 408 13.62 13.28 11.70
C ALA A 408 12.54 14.35 11.93
N VAL A 409 12.63 15.46 11.20
CA VAL A 409 11.66 16.56 11.26
C VAL A 409 10.30 16.08 10.78
N GLY A 410 10.32 15.38 9.65
CA GLY A 410 9.20 14.69 9.02
C GLY A 410 9.70 14.06 7.72
N GLY A 411 8.80 13.49 6.94
CA GLY A 411 9.15 12.98 5.63
C GLY A 411 8.02 12.99 4.61
N ILE A 412 8.38 12.66 3.38
CA ILE A 412 7.48 12.64 2.22
C ILE A 412 7.66 11.30 1.52
N ASN A 413 6.58 10.55 1.40
CA ASN A 413 6.54 9.29 0.68
C ASN A 413 5.86 9.48 -0.67
N MET A 414 6.48 8.94 -1.71
CA MET A 414 6.03 9.08 -3.10
C MET A 414 5.83 7.70 -3.69
N ASP A 415 4.61 7.45 -4.12
CA ASP A 415 4.15 6.20 -4.69
C ASP A 415 2.97 6.52 -5.62
N VAL A 416 2.81 5.77 -6.70
CA VAL A 416 1.78 5.92 -7.75
C VAL A 416 1.52 7.39 -8.13
N MET A 417 2.50 8.05 -8.74
CA MET A 417 2.43 9.46 -9.11
C MET A 417 1.48 9.72 -10.30
N ASN A 418 0.92 10.93 -10.39
CA ASN A 418 -0.06 11.34 -11.40
C ASN A 418 0.46 11.33 -12.86
N VAL A 419 -0.16 10.53 -13.74
CA VAL A 419 0.16 10.51 -15.17
C VAL A 419 -0.90 11.17 -16.08
N TYR A 420 -1.96 11.72 -15.50
CA TYR A 420 -3.17 12.12 -16.23
C TYR A 420 -3.26 13.61 -16.58
N GLY A 421 -2.32 14.42 -16.10
CA GLY A 421 -2.29 15.87 -16.30
C GLY A 421 -2.61 16.67 -15.03
N PRO A 422 -2.65 18.01 -15.13
CA PRO A 422 -2.86 18.89 -13.98
C PRO A 422 -4.18 18.66 -13.24
N MET A 423 -4.09 18.56 -11.91
CA MET A 423 -5.23 18.40 -11.00
C MET A 423 -5.43 19.67 -10.19
N LYS A 424 -6.68 19.97 -9.82
CA LYS A 424 -7.01 21.05 -8.87
C LYS A 424 -6.71 20.66 -7.44
N ASP A 425 -6.61 19.38 -7.15
CA ASP A 425 -6.35 18.87 -5.82
C ASP A 425 -5.07 18.03 -5.73
N LEU A 426 -4.63 17.80 -4.50
CA LEU A 426 -3.68 16.78 -4.10
C LEU A 426 -4.37 15.92 -3.05
N VAL A 427 -4.39 14.61 -3.26
CA VAL A 427 -5.01 13.69 -2.30
C VAL A 427 -3.99 13.38 -1.22
N VAL A 428 -4.31 13.61 0.05
CA VAL A 428 -3.47 13.14 1.15
C VAL A 428 -4.07 11.86 1.71
N ILE A 429 -3.26 10.81 1.67
CA ILE A 429 -3.56 9.55 2.34
C ILE A 429 -3.27 9.77 3.82
N GLY A 430 -4.29 9.59 4.67
CA GLY A 430 -4.23 9.94 6.09
C GLY A 430 -4.38 11.45 6.36
N TYR A 431 -5.10 12.19 5.50
CA TYR A 431 -5.44 13.59 5.74
C TYR A 431 -6.00 13.80 7.15
N GLY A 432 -5.44 14.74 7.88
CA GLY A 432 -5.77 15.04 9.28
C GLY A 432 -4.93 14.27 10.31
N ASN A 433 -4.10 13.30 9.92
CA ASN A 433 -3.28 12.55 10.88
C ASN A 433 -2.16 13.40 11.48
N SER A 434 -1.61 14.37 10.75
CA SER A 434 -0.49 15.18 11.23
C SER A 434 -0.50 16.60 10.66
N GLU A 435 0.25 17.50 11.30
CA GLU A 435 0.43 18.89 10.88
C GLU A 435 1.08 19.01 9.49
N MET A 436 1.63 17.93 8.91
CA MET A 436 2.25 17.92 7.58
C MET A 436 1.32 18.49 6.49
N ASP A 437 0.01 18.33 6.66
CA ASP A 437 -1.02 18.88 5.76
C ASP A 437 -0.96 20.42 5.74
N GLU A 438 -0.84 21.03 6.90
CA GLU A 438 -0.73 22.49 7.05
C GLU A 438 0.56 23.02 6.43
N TYR A 439 1.65 22.25 6.51
CA TYR A 439 2.94 22.64 5.93
C TYR A 439 2.97 22.54 4.40
N VAL A 440 2.23 21.62 3.78
CA VAL A 440 2.18 21.48 2.31
C VAL A 440 1.17 22.43 1.68
N GLN A 441 0.08 22.75 2.38
CA GLN A 441 -1.04 23.53 1.86
C GLN A 441 -0.64 24.85 1.18
N PRO A 442 0.24 25.71 1.76
CA PRO A 442 0.63 26.97 1.12
C PRO A 442 1.25 26.78 -0.28
N PHE A 443 1.99 25.70 -0.49
CA PHE A 443 2.63 25.42 -1.79
C PHE A 443 1.63 24.96 -2.85
N LEU A 444 0.51 24.34 -2.43
CA LEU A 444 -0.59 24.02 -3.33
C LEU A 444 -1.44 25.25 -3.65
N GLU A 445 -1.73 26.09 -2.66
CA GLU A 445 -2.45 27.36 -2.87
C GLU A 445 -1.71 28.27 -3.85
N GLU A 446 -0.37 28.31 -3.75
CA GLU A 446 0.49 28.99 -4.72
C GLU A 446 0.34 28.47 -6.16
N GLN A 447 0.01 27.18 -6.33
CA GLN A 447 -0.26 26.53 -7.61
C GLN A 447 -1.74 26.66 -8.03
N GLY A 448 -2.60 27.28 -7.21
CA GLY A 448 -4.05 27.33 -7.42
C GLY A 448 -4.75 25.99 -7.15
N ARG A 449 -4.17 25.16 -6.28
CA ARG A 449 -4.64 23.82 -5.91
C ARG A 449 -5.05 23.74 -4.45
N TYR A 450 -5.75 22.68 -4.06
CA TYR A 450 -6.21 22.42 -2.69
C TYR A 450 -5.91 20.99 -2.22
N LEU A 451 -5.99 20.73 -0.92
CA LEU A 451 -5.89 19.38 -0.36
C LEU A 451 -7.26 18.70 -0.34
N THR A 452 -7.29 17.40 -0.66
CA THR A 452 -8.49 16.56 -0.54
C THR A 452 -8.15 15.33 0.30
N PRO A 453 -9.02 14.87 1.21
CA PRO A 453 -8.85 13.58 1.87
C PRO A 453 -8.94 12.42 0.88
N ASN A 454 -8.39 11.26 1.25
CA ASN A 454 -8.62 10.00 0.55
C ASN A 454 -10.13 9.72 0.44
N PRO A 455 -10.69 9.47 -0.77
CA PRO A 455 -12.12 9.21 -0.96
C PRO A 455 -12.59 7.87 -0.38
N THR A 456 -11.67 6.93 -0.13
CA THR A 456 -11.94 5.58 0.38
C THR A 456 -11.06 5.29 1.61
N PRO A 457 -11.26 6.00 2.73
CA PRO A 457 -10.41 5.88 3.91
C PRO A 457 -10.58 4.53 4.63
N GLU A 458 -11.71 3.84 4.45
CA GLU A 458 -11.98 2.50 4.99
C GLU A 458 -11.04 1.43 4.45
N ALA A 459 -10.45 1.65 3.27
CA ALA A 459 -9.48 0.72 2.70
C ALA A 459 -8.13 0.78 3.42
N GLY A 460 -7.88 1.79 4.26
CA GLY A 460 -6.67 1.88 5.07
C GLY A 460 -5.37 2.05 4.28
N PHE A 461 -5.40 2.75 3.14
CA PHE A 461 -4.21 2.99 2.30
C PHE A 461 -3.04 3.65 3.05
N PHE A 462 -3.31 4.41 4.12
CA PHE A 462 -2.26 4.96 4.99
C PHE A 462 -1.36 3.87 5.60
N TYR A 463 -1.88 2.67 5.84
CA TYR A 463 -1.11 1.57 6.43
C TYR A 463 -0.57 0.60 5.37
N ARG A 464 -0.51 1.01 4.09
CA ARG A 464 -0.18 0.13 2.97
C ARG A 464 0.99 0.63 2.10
N SER A 465 1.78 1.59 2.57
CA SER A 465 2.99 2.05 1.88
C SER A 465 4.09 2.40 2.89
N ASP A 466 5.30 2.64 2.41
CA ASP A 466 6.54 2.63 3.20
C ASP A 466 6.61 3.63 4.37
N HIS A 467 6.00 4.80 4.21
CA HIS A 467 5.91 5.80 5.27
C HIS A 467 5.38 5.25 6.59
N PHE A 468 4.52 4.24 6.53
CA PHE A 468 3.92 3.62 7.70
C PHE A 468 4.97 3.07 8.67
N ASN A 469 6.08 2.52 8.17
CA ASN A 469 7.15 2.03 9.05
C ASN A 469 7.84 3.15 9.82
N LEU A 470 7.89 4.36 9.27
CA LEU A 470 8.43 5.55 9.93
C LEU A 470 7.38 6.16 10.89
N ALA A 471 6.10 6.12 10.51
CA ALA A 471 4.99 6.53 11.37
C ALA A 471 4.92 5.71 12.65
N LYS A 472 5.11 4.38 12.58
CA LYS A 472 5.26 3.50 13.76
C LYS A 472 6.41 3.88 14.69
N LYS A 473 7.40 4.64 14.21
CA LYS A 473 8.52 5.19 15.01
C LYS A 473 8.28 6.65 15.41
N GLY A 474 7.05 7.14 15.23
CA GLY A 474 6.60 8.48 15.58
C GLY A 474 6.96 9.56 14.56
N VAL A 475 7.59 9.26 13.41
CA VAL A 475 7.97 10.30 12.44
C VAL A 475 6.75 10.73 11.62
N PRO A 476 6.34 12.02 11.64
CA PRO A 476 5.25 12.51 10.79
C PRO A 476 5.63 12.41 9.31
N MET A 477 4.76 11.80 8.51
CA MET A 477 5.00 11.57 7.08
C MET A 477 3.82 12.11 6.27
N LEU A 478 4.14 12.87 5.22
CA LEU A 478 3.18 13.16 4.15
C LEU A 478 3.21 12.00 3.15
N TYR A 479 2.07 11.35 2.97
CA TYR A 479 1.84 10.45 1.84
C TYR A 479 0.72 11.01 0.98
N ALA A 480 1.06 11.44 -0.24
CA ALA A 480 0.12 12.13 -1.11
C ALA A 480 0.14 11.59 -2.53
N GLU A 481 -1.05 11.43 -3.10
CA GLU A 481 -1.32 10.88 -4.42
C GLU A 481 -1.78 11.96 -5.42
N GLY A 482 -1.76 11.56 -6.69
CA GLY A 482 -1.96 12.35 -7.90
C GLY A 482 -3.33 12.99 -8.16
N GLY A 483 -4.05 13.45 -7.14
CA GLY A 483 -5.31 14.22 -7.23
C GLY A 483 -6.50 13.43 -7.78
N ASN A 484 -7.73 13.93 -7.52
CA ASN A 484 -8.97 13.35 -8.04
C ASN A 484 -9.81 14.35 -8.86
N ASP A 485 -9.40 15.60 -9.05
CA ASP A 485 -10.16 16.66 -9.75
C ASP A 485 -9.35 17.25 -10.93
N HIS A 486 -9.44 16.62 -12.11
CA HIS A 486 -8.68 17.09 -13.28
C HIS A 486 -9.13 18.48 -13.70
N ILE A 487 -8.17 19.38 -13.99
CA ILE A 487 -8.46 20.82 -14.19
C ILE A 487 -9.51 21.10 -15.27
N THR A 488 -9.50 20.35 -16.37
CA THR A 488 -10.47 20.49 -17.48
C THR A 488 -11.51 19.36 -17.57
N LYS A 489 -11.24 18.20 -16.98
CA LYS A 489 -12.06 16.98 -17.18
C LYS A 489 -12.91 16.64 -15.97
N GLY A 490 -12.62 17.22 -14.81
CA GLY A 490 -13.37 17.06 -13.57
C GLY A 490 -13.16 15.69 -12.90
N LYS A 491 -13.88 15.50 -11.80
CA LYS A 491 -13.72 14.35 -10.90
C LYS A 491 -14.16 13.02 -11.50
N GLU A 492 -15.33 12.99 -12.13
CA GLU A 492 -15.89 11.76 -12.73
C GLU A 492 -14.93 11.13 -13.75
N TRP A 493 -14.27 11.96 -14.57
CA TRP A 493 -13.29 11.46 -15.54
C TRP A 493 -12.05 10.88 -14.85
N THR A 494 -11.54 11.54 -13.80
CA THR A 494 -10.36 11.05 -13.06
C THR A 494 -10.68 9.74 -12.34
N GLU A 495 -11.86 9.63 -11.72
CA GLU A 495 -12.35 8.41 -11.09
C GLU A 495 -12.43 7.25 -12.10
N GLU A 496 -12.94 7.51 -13.31
CA GLU A 496 -12.96 6.51 -14.40
C GLU A 496 -11.54 6.05 -14.78
N GLN A 497 -10.58 6.98 -14.88
CA GLN A 497 -9.19 6.62 -15.21
C GLN A 497 -8.54 5.78 -14.11
N ARG A 498 -8.74 6.12 -12.84
CA ARG A 498 -8.21 5.35 -11.69
C ARG A 498 -8.86 3.98 -11.61
N ALA A 499 -10.18 3.89 -11.77
CA ALA A 499 -10.88 2.61 -11.79
C ALA A 499 -10.37 1.71 -12.93
N LYS A 500 -10.14 2.29 -14.12
CA LYS A 500 -9.54 1.57 -15.25
C LYS A 500 -8.12 1.10 -14.94
N TYR A 501 -7.28 1.96 -14.36
CA TYR A 501 -5.93 1.58 -13.94
C TYR A 501 -5.94 0.39 -12.98
N VAL A 502 -6.73 0.45 -11.92
CA VAL A 502 -6.86 -0.67 -10.96
C VAL A 502 -7.36 -1.95 -11.64
N ALA A 503 -8.34 -1.84 -12.53
CA ALA A 503 -8.92 -2.97 -13.23
C ALA A 503 -7.99 -3.61 -14.27
N GLU A 504 -7.18 -2.82 -14.97
CA GLU A 504 -6.45 -3.28 -16.16
C GLU A 504 -4.93 -3.34 -15.97
N ALA A 505 -4.34 -2.45 -15.18
CA ALA A 505 -2.89 -2.23 -15.14
C ALA A 505 -2.24 -2.37 -13.75
N TYR A 506 -2.90 -1.96 -12.66
CA TYR A 506 -2.35 -2.10 -11.30
C TYR A 506 -1.94 -3.55 -11.03
N HIS A 507 -0.67 -3.76 -10.67
CA HIS A 507 -0.04 -5.07 -10.42
C HIS A 507 -0.18 -6.04 -11.60
N LYS A 508 -0.22 -5.52 -12.83
CA LYS A 508 -0.37 -6.30 -14.07
C LYS A 508 0.63 -5.79 -15.12
N PRO A 509 0.98 -6.61 -16.13
CA PRO A 509 1.89 -6.20 -17.19
C PRO A 509 1.44 -4.97 -17.97
N ALA A 510 0.14 -4.64 -17.97
CA ALA A 510 -0.33 -3.43 -18.64
C ALA A 510 0.09 -2.11 -17.95
N ASP A 511 0.73 -2.12 -16.77
CA ASP A 511 1.34 -0.93 -16.16
C ASP A 511 2.65 -0.55 -16.84
N GLU A 512 2.52 -0.12 -18.09
CA GLU A 512 3.62 0.24 -18.99
C GLU A 512 3.75 1.74 -19.17
N TYR A 513 4.99 2.19 -19.41
CA TYR A 513 5.24 3.59 -19.73
C TYR A 513 4.52 3.99 -21.01
N ASN A 514 3.76 5.08 -20.93
CA ASN A 514 3.11 5.66 -22.10
C ASN A 514 3.73 7.03 -22.46
N PRO A 515 4.28 7.21 -23.69
CA PRO A 515 4.82 8.49 -24.12
C PRO A 515 3.78 9.62 -24.18
N ASP A 516 2.49 9.29 -24.31
CA ASP A 516 1.39 10.26 -24.42
C ASP A 516 0.89 10.76 -23.05
N TRP A 517 1.43 10.26 -21.93
CA TRP A 517 1.08 10.76 -20.59
C TRP A 517 1.38 12.25 -20.43
N ASP A 518 0.44 12.97 -19.79
CA ASP A 518 0.61 14.37 -19.42
C ASP A 518 1.18 14.47 -18.00
N LEU A 519 2.50 14.48 -17.91
CA LEU A 519 3.21 14.45 -16.62
C LEU A 519 3.25 15.80 -15.90
N ARG A 520 2.60 16.85 -16.44
CA ARG A 520 2.60 18.18 -15.83
C ARG A 520 1.97 18.21 -14.44
N GLY A 521 1.01 17.33 -14.16
CA GLY A 521 0.42 17.17 -12.83
C GLY A 521 1.44 16.68 -11.80
N THR A 522 2.12 15.57 -12.09
CA THR A 522 3.24 15.08 -11.25
C THR A 522 4.32 16.13 -11.04
N GLN A 523 4.64 16.93 -12.05
CA GLN A 523 5.63 18.00 -11.91
C GLN A 523 5.18 19.05 -10.86
N GLN A 524 3.89 19.38 -10.80
CA GLN A 524 3.34 20.26 -9.76
C GLN A 524 3.45 19.61 -8.37
N ASP A 525 3.19 18.31 -8.27
CA ASP A 525 3.32 17.54 -7.01
C ASP A 525 4.77 17.56 -6.51
N LEU A 526 5.73 17.21 -7.38
CA LEU A 526 7.16 17.25 -7.07
C LEU A 526 7.63 18.65 -6.68
N SER A 527 7.10 19.69 -7.35
CA SER A 527 7.39 21.07 -6.97
C SER A 527 6.87 21.38 -5.56
N ALA A 528 5.70 20.90 -5.16
CA ALA A 528 5.17 21.13 -3.81
C ALA A 528 5.98 20.35 -2.76
N PHE A 529 6.29 19.07 -3.04
CA PHE A 529 7.10 18.21 -2.16
C PHE A 529 8.51 18.75 -1.94
N TYR A 530 9.14 19.28 -2.98
CA TYR A 530 10.44 19.94 -2.87
C TYR A 530 10.37 21.20 -1.99
N GLN A 531 9.35 22.05 -2.18
CA GLN A 531 9.23 23.28 -1.39
C GLN A 531 8.93 22.98 0.08
N LEU A 532 8.07 21.98 0.36
CA LEU A 532 7.81 21.48 1.70
C LEU A 532 9.09 21.06 2.41
N GLY A 533 9.83 20.09 1.85
CA GLY A 533 11.04 19.59 2.52
C GLY A 533 12.15 20.64 2.57
N ARG A 534 12.26 21.53 1.57
CA ARG A 534 13.19 22.67 1.63
C ARG A 534 12.82 23.66 2.75
N SER A 535 11.53 23.93 2.95
CA SER A 535 11.03 24.80 4.01
C SER A 535 11.35 24.21 5.37
N LEU A 536 10.95 22.95 5.60
CA LEU A 536 11.24 22.22 6.84
C LEU A 536 12.74 22.11 7.12
N ALA A 537 13.57 21.90 6.09
CA ALA A 537 15.01 21.79 6.27
C ALA A 537 15.71 23.13 6.58
N ASN A 538 15.05 24.26 6.39
CA ASN A 538 15.56 25.61 6.68
C ASN A 538 14.75 26.36 7.74
N SER A 539 13.81 25.69 8.40
CA SER A 539 13.08 26.23 9.55
C SER A 539 13.57 25.62 10.85
N ARG A 540 12.95 26.00 11.96
CA ARG A 540 13.11 25.33 13.27
C ARG A 540 11.86 24.58 13.69
N ASP A 541 10.93 24.43 12.76
CA ASP A 541 9.67 23.75 13.02
C ASP A 541 9.89 22.25 13.16
N TRP A 542 8.96 21.63 13.88
CA TRP A 542 8.88 20.20 14.13
C TRP A 542 7.41 19.81 14.05
N PRO A 543 6.91 19.41 12.87
CA PRO A 543 5.54 18.93 12.71
C PRO A 543 5.21 17.83 13.75
N GLN A 544 3.98 17.84 14.23
CA GLN A 544 3.44 16.86 15.17
C GLN A 544 2.33 16.01 14.54
N TRP A 545 2.02 14.89 15.19
CA TRP A 545 0.78 14.16 14.94
C TRP A 545 -0.40 14.92 15.54
N ALA A 546 -1.59 14.72 14.98
CA ALA A 546 -2.82 15.21 15.56
C ALA A 546 -3.07 14.60 16.95
N GLU A 547 -3.78 15.35 17.81
CA GLU A 547 -4.13 14.89 19.15
C GLU A 547 -4.95 13.59 19.08
N GLY A 548 -4.56 12.58 19.86
CA GLY A 548 -5.24 11.28 19.90
C GLY A 548 -4.88 10.33 18.75
N ASN A 549 -4.02 10.74 17.81
CA ASN A 549 -3.54 9.85 16.77
C ASN A 549 -2.66 8.72 17.35
N GLU A 550 -2.77 7.51 16.80
CA GLU A 550 -2.10 6.31 17.32
C GLU A 550 -0.55 6.38 17.35
N PHE A 551 0.06 7.34 16.64
CA PHE A 551 1.52 7.54 16.63
C PHE A 551 2.00 8.72 17.49
N GLU A 552 1.07 9.50 18.07
CA GLU A 552 1.36 10.72 18.82
C GLU A 552 2.23 10.44 20.06
N ALA A 553 1.86 9.42 20.84
CA ALA A 553 2.55 9.07 22.08
C ALA A 553 4.04 8.76 21.83
N ILE A 554 4.33 7.94 20.81
CA ILE A 554 5.71 7.55 20.43
C ILE A 554 6.51 8.78 19.98
N ARG A 555 5.89 9.72 19.26
CA ARG A 555 6.56 10.98 18.88
C ARG A 555 6.93 11.80 20.12
N LYS A 556 6.04 11.92 21.10
CA LYS A 556 6.27 12.68 22.34
C LYS A 556 7.40 12.11 23.20
N GLU A 557 7.60 10.79 23.22
CA GLU A 557 8.70 10.15 23.97
C GLU A 557 10.10 10.68 23.59
N THR A 558 10.26 11.19 22.36
CA THR A 558 11.54 11.67 21.83
C THR A 558 11.63 13.20 21.73
N GLU A 559 10.65 13.94 22.26
CA GLU A 559 10.56 15.40 22.14
C GLU A 559 11.80 16.13 22.66
N GLU A 560 12.36 15.68 23.79
CA GLU A 560 13.53 16.34 24.39
C GLU A 560 14.81 16.26 23.53
N GLN A 561 14.83 15.38 22.53
CA GLN A 561 15.94 15.22 21.58
C GLN A 561 15.90 16.24 20.43
N ARG A 562 14.80 17.01 20.33
CA ARG A 562 14.52 18.05 19.32
C ARG A 562 14.57 19.44 19.97
N LYS A 563 15.77 19.99 20.18
CA LYS A 563 15.99 21.30 20.80
C LYS A 563 16.67 22.26 19.82
#